data_AF-A0A959HKK2-F1
#
_entry.id   AF-A0A959HKK2-F1
#
_cell.length_a   1.000
_cell.length_b   1.000
_cell.length_c   1.000
_cell.angle_alpha   90.00
_cell.angle_beta   90.00
_cell.angle_gamma   90.00
#
_symmetry.space_group_name_H-M   'P 1'
#
loop_
_entity.id
_entity.type
_entity.pdbx_description
1 polymer ?
#
loop_
_entity_poly.entity_id
_entity_poly.type
_entity_poly.pdbx_seq_one_letter_code
_entity_poly.pdbx_strand_id
1 'polypeptide(L)'
;MAQLNWTYVSDTGRKFNVGIYHGSKTGHLVVYCNLRVVMIDFNVLDTKTYPLFLDDELCELTIEKKNNQFRYGFDINRKADTPRNRQRKVVEKKHWRQTLLFFGAMGVIVALFAAFFLRFDAKQKSAQREELLADFGRETIAHIDRLQPTEEGTLIRFSFVADGKIQVAELPHPSDTPIILAYGMPLEEADEFRLRFVTNRPGIWDLRLDKPSEQQVERYSLLAQERHAELHPELSRRHIQCLAGLAYDIKGVGGLADFYFQDASPERNAVANELTYKRLVRGVPFQQRAEGECW
;
A
#
# COMPACT_ATOMS: atom_id res chain seq x y z
N MET A 1 -42.10 -43.79 -36.38
CA MET A 1 -41.26 -43.26 -37.47
C MET A 1 -41.00 -41.80 -37.14
N ALA A 2 -39.75 -41.35 -37.23
CA ALA A 2 -39.39 -39.96 -36.96
C ALA A 2 -38.96 -39.28 -38.25
N GLN A 3 -39.49 -38.09 -38.51
CA GLN A 3 -39.06 -37.21 -39.58
C GLN A 3 -38.74 -35.85 -38.97
N LEU A 4 -37.50 -35.41 -39.13
CA LEU A 4 -37.01 -34.17 -38.54
C LEU A 4 -36.23 -33.38 -39.59
N ASN A 5 -36.19 -32.07 -39.40
CA ASN A 5 -35.44 -31.15 -40.23
C ASN A 5 -34.70 -30.12 -39.37
N TRP A 6 -33.53 -29.71 -39.85
CA TRP A 6 -32.72 -28.63 -39.32
C TRP A 6 -32.37 -27.69 -40.47
N THR A 7 -32.33 -26.40 -40.17
CA THR A 7 -31.82 -25.39 -41.09
C THR A 7 -30.45 -24.95 -40.59
N TYR A 8 -29.41 -25.25 -41.36
CA TYR A 8 -28.08 -24.71 -41.17
C TYR A 8 -27.88 -23.50 -42.09
N VAL A 9 -27.36 -22.41 -41.55
CA VAL A 9 -26.99 -21.22 -42.32
C VAL A 9 -25.47 -21.09 -42.26
N SER A 10 -24.80 -21.16 -43.41
CA SER A 10 -23.35 -20.99 -43.48
C SER A 10 -22.97 -19.50 -43.42
N ASP A 11 -21.68 -19.21 -43.21
CA ASP A 11 -21.20 -17.82 -43.08
C ASP A 11 -21.36 -17.00 -44.36
N THR A 12 -21.53 -17.66 -45.51
CA THR A 12 -21.85 -17.00 -46.78
C THR A 12 -23.34 -16.63 -46.90
N GLY A 13 -24.14 -16.95 -45.88
CA GLY A 13 -25.59 -16.76 -45.85
C GLY A 13 -26.37 -17.88 -46.55
N ARG A 14 -25.70 -18.90 -47.07
CA ARG A 14 -26.34 -20.03 -47.75
C ARG A 14 -27.09 -20.90 -46.74
N LYS A 15 -28.33 -21.27 -47.08
CA LYS A 15 -29.18 -22.11 -46.24
C LYS A 15 -29.17 -23.57 -46.72
N PHE A 16 -29.02 -24.49 -45.77
CA PHE A 16 -29.06 -25.93 -45.96
C PHE A 16 -30.16 -26.52 -45.09
N ASN A 17 -31.15 -27.15 -45.74
CA ASN A 17 -32.22 -27.87 -45.07
C ASN A 17 -31.83 -29.34 -44.98
N VAL A 18 -31.23 -29.72 -43.85
CA VAL A 18 -30.87 -31.11 -43.56
C VAL A 18 -32.05 -31.77 -42.89
N GLY A 19 -32.51 -32.90 -43.40
CA GLY A 19 -33.55 -33.67 -42.75
C GLY A 19 -33.26 -35.14 -42.74
N ILE A 20 -33.97 -35.82 -41.85
CA ILE A 20 -33.85 -37.26 -41.67
C ILE A 20 -35.23 -37.90 -41.69
N TYR A 21 -35.23 -39.15 -42.10
CA TYR A 21 -36.33 -40.07 -41.92
C TYR A 21 -35.77 -41.34 -41.28
N HIS A 22 -36.26 -41.67 -40.08
CA HIS A 22 -35.77 -42.81 -39.32
C HIS A 22 -36.92 -43.73 -38.86
N GLY A 23 -36.88 -44.98 -39.32
CA GLY A 23 -37.77 -46.04 -38.91
C GLY A 23 -37.30 -46.70 -37.63
N SER A 24 -37.75 -46.22 -36.47
CA SER A 24 -37.32 -46.73 -35.14
C SER A 24 -37.52 -48.23 -34.90
N LYS A 25 -38.39 -48.91 -35.67
CA LYS A 25 -38.60 -50.37 -35.60
C LYS A 25 -37.87 -51.14 -36.71
N THR A 26 -37.65 -50.51 -37.86
CA THR A 26 -37.07 -51.14 -39.06
C THR A 26 -35.59 -50.81 -39.24
N GLY A 27 -35.08 -49.81 -38.52
CA GLY A 27 -33.71 -49.31 -38.64
C GLY A 27 -33.40 -48.61 -39.97
N HIS A 28 -34.41 -48.29 -40.79
CA HIS A 28 -34.21 -47.58 -42.04
C HIS A 28 -33.96 -46.10 -41.77
N LEU A 29 -32.81 -45.59 -42.20
CA LEU A 29 -32.43 -44.19 -42.12
C LEU A 29 -32.26 -43.61 -43.52
N VAL A 30 -32.84 -42.45 -43.76
CA VAL A 30 -32.56 -41.61 -44.92
C VAL A 30 -32.21 -40.23 -44.42
N VAL A 31 -31.07 -39.70 -44.85
CA VAL A 31 -30.65 -38.31 -44.64
C VAL A 31 -30.74 -37.59 -45.97
N TYR A 32 -31.37 -36.42 -45.99
CA TYR A 32 -31.47 -35.57 -47.16
C TYR A 32 -31.00 -34.15 -46.85
N CYS A 33 -30.47 -33.47 -47.86
CA CYS A 33 -30.10 -32.06 -47.80
C CYS A 33 -30.72 -31.34 -49.01
N ASN A 34 -31.51 -30.28 -48.76
CA ASN A 34 -32.20 -29.52 -49.80
C ASN A 34 -32.99 -30.42 -50.78
N LEU A 35 -33.78 -31.35 -50.22
CA LEU A 35 -34.60 -32.33 -50.94
C LEU A 35 -33.82 -33.39 -51.75
N ARG A 36 -32.49 -33.44 -51.64
CA ARG A 36 -31.66 -34.50 -52.25
C ARG A 36 -31.24 -35.49 -51.18
N VAL A 37 -31.44 -36.79 -51.42
CA VAL A 37 -30.92 -37.84 -50.52
C VAL A 37 -29.40 -37.83 -50.57
N VAL A 38 -28.77 -37.65 -49.42
CA VAL A 38 -27.31 -37.61 -49.27
C VAL A 38 -26.75 -38.88 -48.63
N MET A 39 -27.56 -39.60 -47.86
CA MET A 39 -27.16 -40.84 -47.20
C MET A 39 -28.37 -41.72 -46.94
N ILE A 40 -28.21 -43.03 -47.10
CA ILE A 40 -29.17 -44.05 -46.70
C ILE A 40 -28.40 -45.08 -45.87
N ASP A 41 -28.97 -45.51 -44.76
CA ASP A 41 -28.43 -46.58 -43.94
C ASP A 41 -29.54 -47.50 -43.46
N PHE A 42 -29.20 -48.76 -43.23
CA PHE A 42 -30.11 -49.80 -42.78
C PHE A 42 -29.66 -50.33 -41.42
N ASN A 43 -30.59 -50.90 -40.65
CA ASN A 43 -30.30 -51.47 -39.33
C ASN A 43 -29.76 -50.47 -38.29
N VAL A 44 -30.16 -49.21 -38.36
CA VAL A 44 -29.81 -48.17 -37.38
C VAL A 44 -30.67 -48.33 -36.11
N LEU A 45 -30.41 -49.39 -35.34
CA LEU A 45 -31.20 -49.72 -34.15
C LEU A 45 -30.56 -49.25 -32.84
N ASP A 46 -29.35 -48.68 -32.89
CA ASP A 46 -28.58 -48.17 -31.75
C ASP A 46 -27.98 -46.78 -32.04
N THR A 47 -27.30 -46.20 -31.04
CA THR A 47 -26.71 -44.86 -31.15
C THR A 47 -25.67 -44.80 -32.27
N LYS A 48 -25.81 -43.84 -33.18
CA LYS A 48 -24.90 -43.65 -34.31
C LYS A 48 -24.79 -42.18 -34.71
N THR A 49 -23.60 -41.75 -35.09
CA THR A 49 -23.31 -40.38 -35.54
C THR A 49 -22.83 -40.40 -36.97
N TYR A 50 -23.32 -39.47 -37.78
CA TYR A 50 -23.03 -39.34 -39.19
C TYR A 50 -22.38 -37.98 -39.48
N PRO A 51 -21.14 -37.96 -39.98
CA PRO A 51 -20.50 -36.73 -40.41
C PRO A 51 -21.08 -36.26 -41.76
N LEU A 52 -21.38 -34.97 -41.86
CA LEU A 52 -21.88 -34.30 -43.06
C LEU A 52 -21.10 -33.00 -43.26
N PHE A 53 -20.47 -32.84 -44.42
CA PHE A 53 -19.87 -31.56 -44.80
C PHE A 53 -20.91 -30.67 -45.49
N LEU A 54 -21.13 -29.48 -44.92
CA LEU A 54 -21.97 -28.44 -45.51
C LEU A 54 -21.09 -27.21 -45.77
N ASP A 55 -20.81 -26.93 -47.05
CA ASP A 55 -19.70 -26.07 -47.46
C ASP A 55 -18.39 -26.50 -46.75
N ASP A 56 -17.77 -25.62 -45.97
CA ASP A 56 -16.51 -25.88 -45.24
C ASP A 56 -16.71 -26.30 -43.77
N GLU A 57 -17.95 -26.52 -43.34
CA GLU A 57 -18.28 -26.91 -41.97
C GLU A 57 -18.54 -28.42 -41.86
N LEU A 58 -17.91 -29.07 -40.89
CA LEU A 58 -18.23 -30.44 -40.52
C LEU A 58 -19.37 -30.42 -39.49
N CYS A 59 -20.53 -30.91 -39.91
CA CYS A 59 -21.69 -31.12 -39.05
C CYS A 59 -21.82 -32.61 -38.71
N GLU A 60 -22.36 -32.89 -37.52
CA GLU A 60 -22.60 -34.25 -37.04
C GLU A 60 -24.09 -34.41 -36.78
N LEU A 61 -24.70 -35.34 -37.51
CA LEU A 61 -26.04 -35.81 -37.24
C LEU A 61 -25.93 -37.00 -36.28
N THR A 62 -26.44 -36.83 -35.07
CA THR A 62 -26.38 -37.85 -34.03
C THR A 62 -27.77 -38.44 -33.80
N ILE A 63 -27.86 -39.76 -33.84
CA ILE A 63 -29.02 -40.54 -33.43
C ILE A 63 -28.65 -41.22 -32.12
N GLU A 64 -29.25 -40.81 -31.00
CA GLU A 64 -29.00 -41.39 -29.68
C GLU A 64 -30.16 -42.27 -29.23
N LYS A 65 -29.88 -43.51 -28.83
CA LYS A 65 -30.86 -44.38 -28.18
C LYS A 65 -30.70 -44.32 -26.66
N LYS A 66 -31.72 -43.82 -25.96
CA LYS A 66 -31.80 -43.80 -24.48
C LYS A 66 -33.16 -44.30 -24.03
N ASN A 67 -33.22 -45.23 -23.09
CA ASN A 67 -34.46 -45.80 -22.53
C ASN A 67 -35.47 -46.26 -23.61
N ASN A 68 -34.97 -46.95 -24.64
CA ASN A 68 -35.76 -47.44 -25.77
C ASN A 68 -36.45 -46.33 -26.62
N GLN A 69 -35.98 -45.09 -26.50
CA GLN A 69 -36.39 -43.95 -27.32
C GLN A 69 -35.19 -43.41 -28.09
N PHE A 70 -35.45 -42.89 -29.30
CA PHE A 70 -34.43 -42.25 -30.13
C PHE A 70 -34.52 -40.73 -30.00
N ARG A 71 -33.37 -40.09 -29.80
CA ARG A 71 -33.17 -38.64 -29.85
C ARG A 71 -32.29 -38.32 -31.05
N TYR A 72 -32.50 -37.15 -31.63
CA TYR A 72 -31.79 -36.73 -32.84
C TYR A 72 -31.19 -35.35 -32.60
N GLY A 73 -29.89 -35.23 -32.84
CA GLY A 73 -29.13 -34.00 -32.71
C GLY A 73 -28.45 -33.65 -34.02
N PHE A 74 -28.28 -32.36 -34.27
CA PHE A 74 -27.52 -31.85 -35.40
C PHE A 74 -26.63 -30.73 -34.88
N ASP A 75 -25.34 -31.02 -34.77
CA ASP A 75 -24.37 -30.15 -34.13
C ASP A 75 -23.18 -29.89 -35.05
N ILE A 76 -22.58 -28.71 -34.89
CA ILE A 76 -21.36 -28.34 -35.62
C ILE A 76 -20.16 -28.89 -34.86
N ASN A 77 -19.35 -29.74 -35.50
CA ASN A 77 -18.12 -30.23 -34.89
C ASN A 77 -17.03 -29.15 -34.95
N ARG A 78 -16.89 -28.41 -33.85
CA ARG A 78 -15.85 -27.38 -33.67
C ARG A 78 -14.49 -27.92 -33.20
N LYS A 79 -14.42 -29.23 -32.88
CA LYS A 79 -13.21 -29.87 -32.34
C LYS A 79 -12.34 -30.49 -33.44
N ALA A 80 -12.96 -31.03 -34.48
CA ALA A 80 -12.27 -31.62 -35.62
C ALA A 80 -11.34 -30.61 -36.32
N ASP A 81 -10.24 -31.11 -36.87
CA ASP A 81 -9.24 -30.27 -37.53
C ASP A 81 -9.62 -29.95 -38.97
N THR A 82 -10.67 -29.14 -39.14
CA THR A 82 -11.09 -28.59 -40.44
C THR A 82 -10.40 -27.24 -40.71
N PRO A 83 -10.18 -26.84 -41.97
CA PRO A 83 -9.61 -25.53 -42.31
C PRO A 83 -10.34 -24.36 -41.61
N ARG A 84 -11.65 -24.48 -41.49
CA ARG A 84 -12.53 -23.50 -40.84
C ARG A 84 -12.34 -23.44 -39.32
N ASN A 85 -12.20 -24.58 -38.64
CA ASN A 85 -11.90 -24.62 -37.21
C ASN A 85 -10.50 -24.07 -36.91
N ARG A 86 -9.51 -24.26 -37.81
CA ARG A 86 -8.19 -23.62 -37.67
C ARG A 86 -8.28 -22.09 -37.72
N GLN A 87 -9.04 -21.54 -38.66
CA GLN A 87 -9.25 -20.09 -38.78
C GLN A 87 -9.91 -19.51 -37.53
N ARG A 88 -10.95 -20.17 -36.99
CA ARG A 88 -11.61 -19.75 -35.74
C ARG A 88 -10.63 -19.67 -34.57
N LYS A 89 -9.79 -20.70 -34.37
CA LYS A 89 -8.79 -20.71 -33.28
C LYS A 89 -7.81 -19.55 -33.37
N VAL A 90 -7.40 -19.15 -34.57
CA VAL A 90 -6.49 -17.99 -34.76
C VAL A 90 -7.18 -16.68 -34.38
N VAL A 91 -8.42 -16.50 -34.83
CA VAL A 91 -9.23 -15.31 -34.53
C VAL A 91 -9.56 -15.22 -33.04
N GLU A 92 -9.98 -16.32 -32.42
CA GLU A 92 -10.24 -16.41 -30.98
C GLU A 92 -8.99 -16.08 -30.16
N LYS A 93 -7.82 -16.60 -30.54
CA LYS A 93 -6.55 -16.28 -29.87
C LYS A 93 -6.19 -14.80 -29.99
N LYS A 94 -6.49 -14.17 -31.12
CA LYS A 94 -6.29 -12.72 -31.32
C LYS A 94 -7.23 -11.91 -30.43
N HIS A 95 -8.52 -12.24 -30.42
CA HIS A 95 -9.50 -11.55 -29.58
C HIS A 95 -9.20 -11.76 -28.10
N TRP A 96 -8.83 -12.96 -27.66
CA TRP A 96 -8.44 -13.22 -26.29
C TRP A 96 -7.26 -12.34 -25.83
N ARG A 97 -6.23 -12.20 -26.67
CA ARG A 97 -5.10 -11.29 -26.40
C ARG A 97 -5.54 -9.83 -26.33
N GLN A 98 -6.41 -9.39 -27.24
CA GLN A 98 -6.95 -8.03 -27.22
C GLN A 98 -7.78 -7.76 -25.96
N THR A 99 -8.61 -8.71 -25.56
CA THR A 99 -9.42 -8.65 -24.33
C THR A 99 -8.53 -8.55 -23.09
N LEU A 100 -7.48 -9.39 -22.99
CA LEU A 100 -6.50 -9.31 -21.90
C LEU A 100 -5.79 -7.96 -21.85
N LEU A 101 -5.36 -7.42 -22.98
CA LEU A 101 -4.71 -6.12 -23.05
C LEU A 101 -5.65 -4.98 -22.63
N PHE A 102 -6.91 -5.03 -23.08
CA PHE A 102 -7.91 -4.03 -22.73
C PHE A 102 -8.21 -4.02 -21.22
N PHE A 103 -8.49 -5.19 -20.64
CA PHE A 103 -8.74 -5.29 -19.19
C PHE A 103 -7.49 -5.00 -18.36
N GLY A 104 -6.30 -5.38 -18.84
CA GLY A 104 -5.03 -5.01 -18.19
C GLY A 104 -4.80 -3.51 -18.16
N ALA A 105 -4.99 -2.82 -19.29
CA ALA A 105 -4.86 -1.36 -19.37
C ALA A 105 -5.89 -0.65 -18.48
N MET A 106 -7.14 -1.10 -18.46
CA MET A 106 -8.18 -0.54 -17.60
C MET A 106 -7.86 -0.74 -16.11
N GLY A 107 -7.34 -1.90 -15.73
CA GLY A 107 -6.91 -2.16 -14.35
C GLY A 107 -5.80 -1.21 -13.88
N VAL A 108 -4.82 -0.93 -14.74
CA VAL A 108 -3.75 0.04 -14.44
C VAL A 108 -4.32 1.45 -14.25
N ILE A 109 -5.23 1.89 -15.12
CA ILE A 109 -5.85 3.21 -15.01
C ILE A 109 -6.62 3.35 -13.69
N VAL A 110 -7.44 2.36 -13.33
CA VAL A 110 -8.19 2.36 -12.07
C VAL A 110 -7.25 2.41 -10.85
N ALA A 111 -6.16 1.64 -10.86
CA ALA A 111 -5.17 1.66 -9.79
C ALA A 111 -4.48 3.02 -9.65
N LEU A 112 -4.13 3.66 -10.78
CA LEU A 112 -3.54 5.01 -10.77
C LEU A 112 -4.52 6.06 -10.23
N PHE A 113 -5.79 6.00 -10.63
CA PHE A 113 -6.82 6.89 -10.09
C PHE A 113 -7.02 6.68 -8.59
N ALA A 114 -7.13 5.43 -8.12
CA ALA A 114 -7.26 5.12 -6.71
C ALA A 114 -6.06 5.65 -5.89
N ALA A 115 -4.83 5.41 -6.37
CA ALA A 115 -3.62 5.93 -5.74
C ALA A 115 -3.58 7.47 -5.71
N PHE A 116 -4.03 8.12 -6.79
CA PHE A 116 -4.12 9.58 -6.85
C PHE A 116 -5.15 10.13 -5.84
N PHE A 117 -6.35 9.55 -5.79
CA PHE A 117 -7.40 9.98 -4.85
C PHE A 117 -6.98 9.79 -3.39
N LEU A 118 -6.36 8.66 -3.04
CA LEU A 118 -5.86 8.42 -1.69
C LEU A 118 -4.79 9.45 -1.28
N ARG A 119 -3.86 9.78 -2.19
CA ARG A 119 -2.84 10.81 -1.93
C ARG A 119 -3.44 12.21 -1.81
N PHE A 120 -4.43 12.52 -2.64
CA PHE A 120 -5.09 13.83 -2.61
C PHE A 120 -5.88 14.04 -1.31
N ASP A 121 -6.67 13.05 -0.88
CA ASP A 121 -7.42 13.11 0.38
C ASP A 121 -6.50 13.22 1.60
N ALA A 122 -5.40 12.45 1.63
CA ALA A 122 -4.40 12.56 2.69
C ALA A 122 -3.77 13.97 2.76
N LYS A 123 -3.40 14.53 1.60
CA LYS A 123 -2.84 15.89 1.51
C LYS A 123 -3.84 16.98 1.91
N GLN A 124 -5.11 16.82 1.55
CA GLN A 124 -6.16 17.77 1.91
C GLN A 124 -6.43 17.76 3.42
N LYS A 125 -6.49 16.57 4.04
CA LYS A 125 -6.66 16.43 5.49
C LYS A 125 -5.49 17.01 6.28
N SER A 126 -4.25 16.81 5.81
CA SER A 126 -3.08 17.41 6.47
C SER A 126 -3.09 18.93 6.35
N ALA A 127 -3.40 19.47 5.17
CA ALA A 127 -3.47 20.92 4.95
C ALA A 127 -4.56 21.57 5.80
N GLN A 128 -5.76 20.97 5.87
CA GLN A 128 -6.85 21.48 6.70
C GLN A 128 -6.50 21.43 8.19
N ARG A 129 -5.78 20.38 8.64
CA ARG A 129 -5.30 20.28 10.03
C ARG A 129 -4.32 21.41 10.35
N GLU A 130 -3.37 21.65 9.45
CA GLU A 130 -2.37 22.70 9.60
C GLU A 130 -3.01 24.09 9.62
N GLU A 131 -3.96 24.36 8.73
CA GLU A 131 -4.75 25.59 8.69
C GLU A 131 -5.54 25.81 10.00
N LEU A 132 -6.22 24.77 10.50
CA LEU A 132 -6.95 24.86 11.78
C LEU A 132 -6.01 25.14 12.96
N LEU A 133 -4.81 24.57 12.97
CA LEU A 133 -3.80 24.85 14.00
C LEU A 133 -3.18 26.24 13.84
N ALA A 134 -3.10 26.78 12.62
CA ALA A 134 -2.62 28.13 12.37
C ALA A 134 -3.62 29.19 12.86
N ASP A 135 -4.92 29.00 12.54
CA ASP A 135 -5.96 29.99 12.85
C ASP A 135 -6.47 29.90 14.29
N PHE A 136 -6.56 28.68 14.85
CA PHE A 136 -7.21 28.42 16.14
C PHE A 136 -6.31 27.68 17.14
N GLY A 137 -5.02 27.52 16.82
CA GLY A 137 -4.06 26.84 17.67
C GLY A 137 -3.75 27.61 18.94
N ARG A 138 -3.89 26.94 20.08
CA ARG A 138 -3.36 27.40 21.37
C ARG A 138 -2.15 26.57 21.76
N GLU A 139 -1.15 27.21 22.37
CA GLU A 139 0.01 26.52 22.91
C GLU A 139 -0.22 26.08 24.35
N THR A 140 0.29 24.89 24.68
CA THR A 140 0.34 24.32 26.02
C THR A 140 1.61 23.47 26.15
N ILE A 141 1.82 22.90 27.34
CA ILE A 141 2.92 21.96 27.60
C ILE A 141 2.34 20.54 27.60
N ALA A 142 3.01 19.66 26.87
CA ALA A 142 2.77 18.23 26.90
C ALA A 142 3.87 17.54 27.72
N HIS A 143 3.46 16.59 28.56
CA HIS A 143 4.34 15.74 29.34
C HIS A 143 4.38 14.35 28.72
N ILE A 144 5.57 13.81 28.48
CA ILE A 144 5.72 12.43 28.03
C ILE A 144 5.41 11.50 29.19
N ASP A 145 4.32 10.73 29.09
CA ASP A 145 3.88 9.82 30.13
C ASP A 145 4.58 8.46 30.01
N ARG A 146 4.74 7.96 28.77
CA ARG A 146 5.28 6.62 28.53
C ARG A 146 5.84 6.46 27.12
N LEU A 147 6.92 5.69 26.99
CA LEU A 147 7.46 5.21 25.72
C LEU A 147 7.25 3.70 25.61
N GLN A 148 6.40 3.25 24.68
CA GLN A 148 6.07 1.85 24.52
C GLN A 148 6.63 1.30 23.20
N PRO A 149 7.59 0.35 23.23
CA PRO A 149 8.06 -0.32 22.03
C PRO A 149 6.93 -1.12 21.34
N THR A 150 6.91 -1.10 20.02
CA THR A 150 5.96 -1.77 19.13
C THR A 150 6.71 -2.42 17.96
N GLU A 151 6.03 -3.24 17.15
CA GLU A 151 6.66 -3.85 15.97
C GLU A 151 7.09 -2.82 14.91
N GLU A 152 6.46 -1.64 14.88
CA GLU A 152 6.69 -0.58 13.89
C GLU A 152 7.55 0.59 14.43
N GLY A 153 8.16 0.44 15.62
CA GLY A 153 8.94 1.47 16.30
C GLY A 153 8.44 1.71 17.73
N THR A 154 8.27 2.96 18.14
CA THR A 154 7.87 3.31 19.52
C THR A 154 6.58 4.14 19.53
N LEU A 155 5.63 3.77 20.38
CA LEU A 155 4.44 4.57 20.66
C LEU A 155 4.72 5.54 21.82
N ILE A 156 4.66 6.84 21.54
CA ILE A 156 4.84 7.90 22.54
C ILE A 156 3.46 8.26 23.10
N ARG A 157 3.24 8.00 24.39
CA ARG A 157 2.04 8.45 25.10
C ARG A 157 2.37 9.72 25.88
N PHE A 158 1.54 10.73 25.75
CA PHE A 158 1.72 12.02 26.41
C PHE A 158 0.40 12.63 26.84
N SER A 159 0.48 13.51 27.84
CA SER A 159 -0.65 14.22 28.39
C SER A 159 -0.46 15.73 28.30
N PHE A 160 -1.56 16.47 28.12
CA PHE A 160 -1.54 17.94 28.05
C PHE A 160 -2.86 18.52 28.55
N VAL A 161 -2.83 19.77 29.02
CA VAL A 161 -4.05 20.46 29.46
C VAL A 161 -4.66 21.22 28.29
N ALA A 162 -5.92 20.91 27.96
CA ALA A 162 -6.74 21.63 27.00
C ALA A 162 -8.10 21.94 27.60
N ASP A 163 -8.54 23.20 27.49
CA ASP A 163 -9.83 23.68 27.98
C ASP A 163 -10.09 23.31 29.47
N GLY A 164 -9.03 23.36 30.29
CA GLY A 164 -9.07 23.04 31.72
C GLY A 164 -9.16 21.55 32.06
N LYS A 165 -9.02 20.66 31.07
CA LYS A 165 -9.04 19.20 31.25
C LYS A 165 -7.75 18.57 30.74
N ILE A 166 -7.29 17.53 31.44
CA ILE A 166 -6.17 16.72 30.97
C ILE A 166 -6.66 15.88 29.79
N GLN A 167 -5.94 15.99 28.68
CA GLN A 167 -6.07 15.16 27.49
C GLN A 167 -4.88 14.20 27.45
N VAL A 168 -5.12 13.01 26.93
CA VAL A 168 -4.08 12.00 26.70
C VAL A 168 -4.12 11.66 25.22
N ALA A 169 -2.95 11.63 24.59
CA ALA A 169 -2.81 11.31 23.19
C ALA A 169 -1.59 10.40 22.97
N GLU A 170 -1.58 9.78 21.79
CA GLU A 170 -0.56 8.84 21.38
C GLU A 170 0.02 9.28 20.03
N LEU A 171 1.33 9.21 19.90
CA LEU A 171 2.07 9.53 18.69
C LEU A 171 2.96 8.33 18.32
N PRO A 172 2.66 7.59 17.24
CA PRO A 172 3.57 6.57 16.74
C PRO A 172 4.84 7.24 16.20
N HIS A 173 5.99 6.69 16.54
CA HIS A 173 7.29 7.16 16.12
C HIS A 173 8.10 6.00 15.50
N PRO A 174 8.69 6.17 14.31
CA PRO A 174 9.30 5.06 13.57
C PRO A 174 10.62 4.56 14.17
N SER A 175 11.21 5.28 15.12
CA SER A 175 12.46 4.88 15.77
C SER A 175 12.22 3.99 16.98
N ASP A 176 13.08 3.00 17.15
CA ASP A 176 13.16 2.18 18.36
C ASP A 176 13.71 3.00 19.54
N THR A 177 13.41 2.55 20.76
CA THR A 177 13.96 3.13 21.98
C THR A 177 15.45 2.75 22.18
N PRO A 178 16.33 3.69 22.58
CA PRO A 178 16.03 5.09 22.89
C PRO A 178 15.87 5.95 21.63
N ILE A 179 14.85 6.81 21.62
CA ILE A 179 14.62 7.78 20.54
C ILE A 179 15.60 8.93 20.72
N ILE A 180 16.44 9.19 19.72
CA ILE A 180 17.32 10.36 19.68
C ILE A 180 16.63 11.48 18.91
N LEU A 181 16.42 12.62 19.57
CA LEU A 181 15.75 13.78 18.99
C LEU A 181 16.65 14.47 17.96
N ALA A 182 16.05 15.32 17.11
CA ALA A 182 16.76 15.98 16.01
C ALA A 182 17.94 16.86 16.47
N TYR A 183 17.93 17.33 17.72
CA TYR A 183 19.02 18.09 18.34
C TYR A 183 19.97 17.23 19.19
N GLY A 184 19.73 15.91 19.28
CA GLY A 184 20.65 14.94 19.86
C GLY A 184 20.38 14.51 21.29
N MET A 185 19.45 15.11 22.03
CA MET A 185 19.07 14.55 23.35
C MET A 185 18.21 13.29 23.17
N PRO A 186 18.29 12.33 24.10
CA PRO A 186 17.33 11.24 24.15
C PRO A 186 15.96 11.79 24.56
N LEU A 187 14.89 11.21 24.01
CA LEU A 187 13.54 11.40 24.52
C LEU A 187 13.33 10.49 25.72
N GLU A 188 12.97 11.06 26.87
CA GLU A 188 12.71 10.31 28.10
C GLU A 188 11.28 10.48 28.61
N GLU A 189 10.87 9.59 29.50
CA GLU A 189 9.64 9.78 30.28
C GLU A 189 9.78 11.02 31.18
N ALA A 190 8.65 11.69 31.42
CA ALA A 190 8.55 12.97 32.10
C ALA A 190 9.22 14.16 31.36
N ASP A 191 9.69 13.99 30.12
CA ASP A 191 10.14 15.12 29.32
C ASP A 191 8.96 16.03 28.93
N GLU A 192 9.23 17.33 28.81
CA GLU A 192 8.22 18.34 28.49
C GLU A 192 8.48 19.05 27.17
N PHE A 193 7.44 19.13 26.34
CA PHE A 193 7.50 19.75 25.02
C PHE A 193 6.33 20.69 24.79
N ARG A 194 6.54 21.69 23.94
CA ARG A 194 5.47 22.57 23.48
C ARG A 194 4.52 21.80 22.57
N LEU A 195 3.23 21.95 22.81
CA LEU A 195 2.18 21.37 21.99
C LEU A 195 1.22 22.46 21.54
N ARG A 196 0.78 22.39 20.28
CA ARG A 196 -0.33 23.20 19.76
C ARG A 196 -1.58 22.37 19.66
N PHE A 197 -2.74 22.91 20.01
CA PHE A 197 -4.03 22.23 19.83
C PHE A 197 -5.15 23.20 19.44
N VAL A 198 -6.20 22.69 18.80
CA VAL A 198 -7.37 23.49 18.42
C VAL A 198 -8.37 23.58 19.57
N THR A 199 -8.73 24.81 19.95
CA THR A 199 -9.71 25.06 21.02
C THR A 199 -11.07 24.45 20.65
N ASN A 200 -11.77 23.81 21.60
CA ASN A 200 -13.02 23.06 21.37
C ASN A 200 -12.89 21.78 20.51
N ARG A 201 -11.70 21.45 19.98
CA ARG A 201 -11.40 20.19 19.28
C ARG A 201 -9.98 19.69 19.63
N PRO A 202 -9.72 19.35 20.91
CA PRO A 202 -8.38 19.03 21.38
C PRO A 202 -7.78 17.76 20.78
N GLY A 203 -8.56 16.93 20.10
CA GLY A 203 -8.05 15.80 19.30
C GLY A 203 -7.23 16.23 18.08
N ILE A 204 -7.28 17.51 17.70
CA ILE A 204 -6.39 18.12 16.71
C ILE A 204 -5.26 18.83 17.45
N TRP A 205 -4.09 18.21 17.45
CA TRP A 205 -2.89 18.72 18.12
C TRP A 205 -1.64 18.59 17.26
N ASP A 206 -0.54 19.19 17.68
CA ASP A 206 0.80 19.08 17.08
C ASP A 206 1.85 19.14 18.20
N LEU A 207 2.46 17.99 18.51
CA LEU A 207 3.48 17.85 19.54
C LEU A 207 4.84 18.20 18.92
N ARG A 208 5.48 19.27 19.41
CA ARG A 208 6.72 19.78 18.86
C ARG A 208 7.92 19.30 19.67
N LEU A 209 8.37 18.08 19.34
CA LEU A 209 9.55 17.46 19.97
C LEU A 209 10.86 18.25 19.71
N ASP A 210 10.86 19.20 18.78
CA ASP A 210 11.95 20.15 18.53
C ASP A 210 11.93 21.37 19.46
N LYS A 211 10.86 21.56 20.24
CA LYS A 211 10.65 22.72 21.12
C LYS A 211 10.34 22.28 22.55
N PRO A 212 11.37 21.91 23.33
CA PRO A 212 11.21 21.62 24.75
C PRO A 212 10.63 22.81 25.53
N SER A 213 10.02 22.53 26.69
CA SER A 213 9.63 23.57 27.65
C SER A 213 10.86 24.28 28.23
N GLU A 214 10.67 25.45 28.83
CA GLU A 214 11.78 26.15 29.52
C GLU A 214 12.34 25.32 30.67
N GLN A 215 11.48 24.63 31.42
CA GLN A 215 11.88 23.70 32.48
C GLN A 215 12.66 22.50 31.93
N GLN A 216 12.25 21.98 30.77
CA GLN A 216 12.98 20.89 30.13
C GLN A 216 14.36 21.32 29.64
N VAL A 217 14.49 22.54 29.11
CA VAL A 217 15.80 23.11 28.74
C VAL A 217 16.71 23.23 29.96
N GLU A 218 16.18 23.69 31.10
CA GLU A 218 16.93 23.76 32.36
C GLU A 218 17.39 22.37 32.82
N ARG A 219 16.51 21.36 32.76
CA ARG A 219 16.86 19.96 33.05
C ARG A 219 17.98 19.45 32.13
N TYR A 220 17.88 19.68 30.83
CA TYR A 220 18.94 19.31 29.88
C TYR A 220 20.27 20.03 30.17
N SER A 221 20.22 21.29 30.60
CA SER A 221 21.40 22.05 31.00
C SER A 221 22.08 21.44 32.23
N LEU A 222 21.30 21.06 33.24
CA LEU A 222 21.80 20.38 34.43
C LEU A 222 22.45 19.03 34.09
N LEU A 223 21.79 18.21 33.27
CA LEU A 223 22.34 16.92 32.83
C LEU A 223 23.67 17.08 32.09
N ALA A 224 23.77 18.06 31.19
CA ALA A 224 24.99 18.36 30.46
C ALA A 224 26.13 18.82 31.40
N GLN A 225 25.81 19.65 32.41
CA GLN A 225 26.77 20.10 33.42
C GLN A 225 27.25 18.95 34.31
N GLU A 226 26.33 18.13 34.82
CA GLU A 226 26.66 16.96 35.65
C GLU A 226 27.57 16.02 34.89
N ARG A 227 27.23 15.71 33.64
CA ARG A 227 28.04 14.84 32.80
C ARG A 227 29.43 15.41 32.51
N HIS A 228 29.54 16.72 32.29
CA HIS A 228 30.83 17.37 32.10
C HIS A 228 31.65 17.40 33.40
N ALA A 229 31.01 17.59 34.55
CA ALA A 229 31.67 17.52 35.86
C ALA A 229 32.24 16.14 36.17
N GLU A 230 31.52 15.06 35.80
CA GLU A 230 32.00 13.69 35.96
C GLU A 230 33.28 13.41 35.16
N LEU A 231 33.36 13.95 33.94
CA LEU A 231 34.49 13.74 33.03
C LEU A 231 35.66 14.70 33.29
N HIS A 232 35.40 15.83 33.94
CA HIS A 232 36.38 16.89 34.22
C HIS A 232 36.35 17.33 35.69
N PRO A 233 36.72 16.44 36.64
CA PRO A 233 36.69 16.73 38.07
C PRO A 233 37.65 17.87 38.49
N GLU A 234 38.60 18.23 37.65
CA GLU A 234 39.51 19.35 37.83
C GLU A 234 38.85 20.73 37.67
N LEU A 235 37.72 20.81 36.98
CA LEU A 235 37.04 22.08 36.70
C LEU A 235 36.09 22.45 37.84
N SER A 236 36.04 23.74 38.17
CA SER A 236 35.07 24.24 39.16
C SER A 236 33.64 24.19 38.60
N ARG A 237 32.65 24.02 39.48
CA ARG A 237 31.22 24.04 39.10
C ARG A 237 30.83 25.30 38.31
N ARG A 238 31.35 26.47 38.70
CA ARG A 238 31.09 27.74 38.00
C ARG A 238 31.65 27.73 36.59
N HIS A 239 32.82 27.13 36.40
CA HIS A 239 33.45 27.01 35.10
C HIS A 239 32.63 26.09 34.17
N ILE A 240 32.22 24.92 34.67
CA ILE A 240 31.37 23.96 33.94
C ILE A 240 30.02 24.59 33.54
N GLN A 241 29.38 25.30 34.48
CA GLN A 241 28.15 26.06 34.23
C GLN A 241 28.32 27.07 33.09
N CYS A 242 29.43 27.81 33.11
CA CYS A 242 29.73 28.79 32.06
C CYS A 242 29.92 28.13 30.69
N LEU A 243 30.72 27.06 30.60
CA LEU A 243 30.96 26.35 29.35
C LEU A 243 29.69 25.73 28.75
N ALA A 244 28.86 25.08 29.58
CA ALA A 244 27.59 24.51 29.13
C ALA A 244 26.59 25.62 28.71
N GLY A 245 26.57 26.75 29.43
CA GLY A 245 25.80 27.93 29.05
C GLY A 245 26.22 28.49 27.68
N LEU A 246 27.54 28.63 27.44
CA LEU A 246 28.07 29.04 26.14
C LEU A 246 27.66 28.08 25.01
N ALA A 247 27.68 26.78 25.28
CA ALA A 247 27.24 25.78 24.32
C ALA A 247 25.77 25.96 23.95
N TYR A 248 24.91 26.22 24.94
CA TYR A 248 23.51 26.54 24.73
C TYR A 248 23.31 27.84 23.94
N ASP A 249 24.05 28.90 24.27
CA ASP A 249 23.93 30.17 23.55
C ASP A 249 24.30 30.03 22.06
N ILE A 250 25.29 29.20 21.74
CA ILE A 250 25.80 29.04 20.37
C ILE A 250 24.93 28.10 19.55
N LYS A 251 24.47 26.98 20.13
CA LYS A 251 23.83 25.87 19.38
C LYS A 251 22.48 25.44 19.97
N GLY A 252 21.94 26.18 20.93
CA GLY A 252 20.72 25.83 21.66
C GLY A 252 20.85 24.50 22.39
N VAL A 253 19.75 23.75 22.45
CA VAL A 253 19.73 22.42 23.08
C VAL A 253 20.72 21.45 22.43
N GLY A 254 21.03 21.63 21.14
CA GLY A 254 22.04 20.82 20.45
C GLY A 254 23.47 21.05 20.95
N GLY A 255 23.75 22.18 21.59
CA GLY A 255 25.02 22.42 22.28
C GLY A 255 25.08 21.72 23.64
N LEU A 256 23.96 21.70 24.37
CA LEU A 256 23.83 20.91 25.60
C LEU A 256 23.98 19.41 25.31
N ALA A 257 23.39 18.94 24.20
CA ALA A 257 23.54 17.56 23.75
C ALA A 257 25.00 17.20 23.44
N ASP A 258 25.76 18.10 22.80
CA ASP A 258 27.20 17.90 22.57
C ASP A 258 27.96 17.72 23.89
N PHE A 259 27.63 18.49 24.92
CA PHE A 259 28.23 18.34 26.26
C PHE A 259 27.77 17.04 26.95
N TYR A 260 26.50 16.69 26.87
CA TYR A 260 25.99 15.46 27.48
C TYR A 260 26.58 14.20 26.83
N PHE A 261 26.81 14.21 25.52
CA PHE A 261 27.39 13.08 24.78
C PHE A 261 28.86 13.27 24.41
N GLN A 262 29.60 14.07 25.18
CA GLN A 262 30.99 14.45 24.86
C GLN A 262 31.99 13.28 24.81
N ASP A 263 31.64 12.13 25.38
CA ASP A 263 32.42 10.89 25.35
C ASP A 263 31.74 9.75 24.57
N ALA A 264 30.62 10.03 23.90
CA ALA A 264 29.88 9.03 23.12
C ALA A 264 30.45 8.87 21.71
N SER A 265 30.35 7.66 21.16
CA SER A 265 30.68 7.40 19.75
C SER A 265 29.56 7.84 18.80
N PRO A 266 29.86 8.14 17.52
CA PRO A 266 28.84 8.49 16.52
C PRO A 266 27.78 7.41 16.30
N GLU A 267 28.08 6.15 16.55
CA GLU A 267 27.13 5.04 16.43
C GLU A 267 26.08 5.08 17.55
N ARG A 268 26.48 5.52 18.76
CA ARG A 268 25.55 5.67 19.89
C ARG A 268 24.63 6.86 19.69
N ASN A 269 25.15 7.95 19.13
CA ASN A 269 24.37 9.13 18.83
C ASN A 269 24.97 9.88 17.64
N ALA A 270 24.34 9.74 16.48
CA ALA A 270 24.83 10.32 15.24
C ALA A 270 24.75 11.86 15.21
N VAL A 271 23.90 12.46 16.06
CA VAL A 271 23.65 13.90 16.11
C VAL A 271 24.58 14.62 17.07
N ALA A 272 24.80 14.06 18.26
CA ALA A 272 25.67 14.61 19.31
C ALA A 272 26.59 13.51 19.86
N ASN A 273 27.89 13.70 19.75
CA ASN A 273 28.92 12.73 20.12
C ASN A 273 30.26 13.43 20.37
N GLU A 274 31.31 12.66 20.68
CA GLU A 274 32.65 13.16 20.94
C GLU A 274 33.19 14.06 19.81
N LEU A 275 32.87 13.77 18.55
CA LEU A 275 33.35 14.56 17.42
C LEU A 275 32.63 15.91 17.33
N THR A 276 31.33 15.95 17.59
CA THR A 276 30.55 17.19 17.55
C THR A 276 30.91 18.09 18.74
N TYR A 277 31.11 17.50 19.92
CA TYR A 277 31.65 18.18 21.09
C TYR A 277 33.02 18.80 20.81
N LYS A 278 34.00 18.01 20.34
CA LYS A 278 35.34 18.52 20.00
C LYS A 278 35.27 19.64 18.96
N ARG A 279 34.38 19.53 17.98
CA ARG A 279 34.18 20.57 16.97
C ARG A 279 33.62 21.85 17.57
N LEU A 280 32.66 21.75 18.50
CA LEU A 280 32.09 22.89 19.20
C LEU A 280 33.15 23.62 20.03
N VAL A 281 33.83 22.91 20.93
CA VAL A 281 34.78 23.54 21.89
C VAL A 281 36.08 24.03 21.24
N ARG A 282 36.47 23.45 20.09
CA ARG A 282 37.61 23.94 19.29
C ARG A 282 37.20 25.01 18.27
N GLY A 283 35.90 25.31 18.15
CA GLY A 283 35.41 26.35 17.26
C GLY A 283 35.84 27.72 17.77
N VAL A 284 36.33 28.57 16.85
CA VAL A 284 36.75 29.95 17.18
C VAL A 284 35.69 30.73 17.96
N PRO A 285 34.38 30.68 17.62
CA PRO A 285 33.36 31.40 18.39
C PRO A 285 33.25 30.93 19.85
N PHE A 286 33.42 29.62 20.10
CA PHE A 286 33.36 29.06 21.44
C PHE A 286 34.61 29.46 22.24
N GLN A 287 35.80 29.31 21.66
CA GLN A 287 37.06 29.63 22.33
C GLN A 287 37.15 31.10 22.75
N GLN A 288 36.80 32.03 21.85
CA GLN A 288 36.83 33.47 22.14
C GLN A 288 35.91 33.85 23.30
N ARG A 289 34.70 33.27 23.32
CA ARG A 289 33.75 33.52 24.41
C ARG A 289 34.17 32.84 25.70
N ALA A 290 34.68 31.61 25.64
CA ALA A 290 35.18 30.91 26.81
C ALA A 290 36.32 31.70 27.48
N GLU A 291 37.30 32.19 26.71
CA GLU A 291 38.41 33.03 27.18
C GLU A 291 37.95 34.35 27.81
N GLY A 292 36.89 34.96 27.29
CA GLY A 292 36.38 36.24 27.81
C GLY A 292 35.38 36.12 28.96
N GLU A 293 34.62 35.03 29.04
CA GLU A 293 33.47 34.89 29.95
C GLU A 293 33.68 33.83 31.04
N CYS A 294 34.47 32.77 30.78
CA CYS A 294 34.58 31.61 31.68
C CYS A 294 35.92 31.46 32.38
N TRP A 295 37.00 32.04 31.84
CA TRP A 295 38.37 31.99 32.39
C TRP A 295 38.76 33.26 33.14
#